data_AF-A0A540W857-F1
#
_entry.id   AF-A0A540W857-F1
#
_cell.length_a   1.000
_cell.length_b   1.000
_cell.length_c   1.000
_cell.angle_alpha   90.00
_cell.angle_beta   90.00
_cell.angle_gamma   90.00
#
_symmetry.space_group_name_H-M   'P 1'
#
loop_
_entity.id
_entity.type
_entity.pdbx_description
1 polymer ?
#
loop_
_entity_poly.entity_id
_entity_poly.type
_entity_poly.pdbx_seq_one_letter_code
_entity_poly.pdbx_strand_id
1 'polypeptide(L)' 'MTCDHLVCANCAGRVSDGRCPVCRAHRARLQEEQQGMFAGLSPAALLALLAGLLAVVVIFRQALA' A
#
# COMPACT_ATOMS: atom_id res chain seq x y z
N MET A 1 -12.73 11.29 36.43
CA MET A 1 -12.00 10.95 35.19
C MET A 1 -12.21 12.08 34.20
N THR A 2 -11.22 12.97 34.04
CA THR A 2 -11.28 14.02 33.02
C THR A 2 -11.13 13.35 31.67
N CYS A 3 -12.13 13.49 30.80
CA CYS A 3 -12.01 13.08 29.42
C CYS A 3 -10.94 13.95 28.77
N ASP A 4 -9.71 13.47 28.77
CA ASP A 4 -8.59 14.10 28.08
C ASP A 4 -8.88 14.02 26.59
N HIS A 5 -9.42 15.10 26.05
CA HIS A 5 -9.70 15.18 24.63
C HIS A 5 -8.39 15.48 23.92
N LEU A 6 -7.67 14.41 23.61
CA LEU A 6 -6.50 14.44 22.75
C LEU A 6 -6.83 15.24 21.50
N VAL A 7 -6.03 16.27 21.23
CA VAL A 7 -6.13 17.12 20.04
C VAL A 7 -5.03 16.73 19.07
N CYS A 8 -5.38 16.64 17.80
CA CYS A 8 -4.39 16.34 16.79
C CYS A 8 -3.51 17.55 16.50
N ALA A 9 -2.18 17.38 16.53
CA ALA A 9 -1.21 18.45 16.27
C ALA A 9 -1.29 19.06 14.85
N ASN A 10 -1.84 18.31 13.88
CA ASN A 10 -1.90 18.76 12.48
C ASN A 10 -3.22 19.48 12.15
N CYS A 11 -4.34 18.96 12.66
CA CYS A 11 -5.68 19.42 12.29
C CYS A 11 -6.38 20.20 13.42
N ALA A 12 -5.80 20.26 14.63
CA ALA A 12 -6.41 20.75 15.88
C ALA A 12 -7.79 20.12 16.22
N GLY A 13 -8.18 19.06 15.51
CA GLY A 13 -9.43 18.34 15.70
C GLY A 13 -9.36 17.36 16.86
N ARG A 14 -10.53 17.05 17.42
CA ARG A 14 -10.69 16.09 18.52
C ARG A 14 -10.38 14.66 18.07
N VAL A 15 -9.66 13.93 18.91
CA VAL A 15 -9.30 12.52 18.70
C VAL A 15 -10.18 11.66 19.61
N SER A 16 -10.89 10.70 19.02
CA SER A 16 -11.74 9.74 19.74
C SER A 16 -11.04 8.41 20.03
N ASP A 17 -10.23 7.87 19.09
CA ASP A 17 -9.56 6.55 19.21
C ASP A 17 -8.19 6.50 18.50
N GLY A 18 -7.37 7.55 18.62
CA GLY A 18 -5.99 7.58 18.10
C GLY A 18 -5.74 8.31 16.76
N ARG A 19 -6.78 8.76 16.04
CA ARG A 19 -6.67 9.74 14.92
C ARG A 19 -7.90 10.63 14.75
N CYS A 20 -7.68 11.90 14.40
CA CYS A 20 -8.74 12.86 14.06
C CYS A 20 -9.45 12.46 12.74
N PRO A 21 -10.73 12.83 12.53
CA PRO A 21 -11.48 12.48 11.32
C PRO A 21 -10.78 12.96 10.04
N VAL A 22 -10.12 14.12 10.07
CA VAL A 22 -9.37 14.67 8.93
C VAL A 22 -8.17 13.80 8.57
N CYS A 23 -7.35 13.41 9.54
CA CYS A 23 -6.21 12.52 9.30
C CYS A 23 -6.66 11.13 8.83
N ARG A 24 -7.84 10.66 9.27
CA ARG A 24 -8.42 9.40 8.81
C ARG A 24 -8.88 9.50 7.36
N ALA A 25 -9.54 10.59 6.99
CA ALA A 25 -9.96 10.86 5.61
C ALA A 25 -8.77 10.98 4.66
N HIS A 26 -7.71 11.70 5.05
CA HIS A 26 -6.48 11.75 4.25
C HIS A 26 -5.84 10.38 4.05
N ARG A 27 -5.81 9.54 5.10
CA ARG A 27 -5.27 8.18 4.99
C ARG A 27 -6.12 7.30 4.08
N ALA A 28 -7.45 7.42 4.15
CA ALA A 28 -8.36 6.71 3.26
C ALA A 28 -8.09 7.08 1.80
N ARG A 29 -7.93 8.38 1.50
CA ARG A 29 -7.57 8.87 0.16
C ARG A 29 -6.24 8.30 -0.33
N LEU A 30 -5.21 8.32 0.52
CA LEU A 30 -3.92 7.72 0.19
C LEU A 30 -4.02 6.20 -0.03
N GLN A 31 -4.86 5.50 0.72
CA GLN A 31 -5.11 4.07 0.49
C GLN A 31 -5.86 3.82 -0.81
N GLU A 32 -6.83 4.65 -1.17
CA GLU A 32 -7.53 4.59 -2.47
C GLU A 32 -6.56 4.89 -3.63
N GLU A 33 -5.62 5.83 -3.47
CA GLU A 33 -4.59 6.13 -4.47
C GLU A 33 -3.51 5.03 -4.56
N GLN A 34 -3.07 4.48 -3.42
CA GLN A 34 -2.18 3.31 -3.38
C GLN A 34 -2.86 2.03 -3.87
N GLN A 35 -4.20 2.01 -3.89
CA GLN A 35 -4.99 0.97 -4.55
C GLN A 35 -4.95 1.06 -6.08
N GLY A 36 -3.87 1.62 -6.65
CA GLY A 36 -3.58 1.61 -8.08
C GLY A 36 -3.47 0.20 -8.66
N MET A 37 -3.15 0.09 -9.95
CA MET A 37 -3.18 -1.17 -10.74
C MET A 37 -2.42 -2.35 -10.10
N PHE A 38 -1.49 -2.09 -9.18
CA PHE A 38 -0.69 -3.09 -8.48
C PHE A 38 -1.28 -3.55 -7.13
N ALA A 39 -2.41 -3.01 -6.68
CA ALA A 39 -3.02 -3.36 -5.40
C ALA A 39 -3.59 -4.78 -5.34
N GLY A 40 -3.91 -5.36 -6.50
CA GLY A 40 -4.29 -6.75 -6.65
C GLY A 40 -3.12 -7.72 -6.92
N LEU A 41 -1.88 -7.22 -7.01
CA LEU A 41 -0.73 -8.09 -7.23
C LEU A 41 -0.40 -8.84 -5.94
N SER A 42 -0.85 -10.09 -5.90
CA SER A 42 -0.49 -11.01 -4.83
C SER A 42 1.01 -11.32 -4.88
N PRO A 43 1.64 -11.63 -3.73
CA PRO A 43 3.04 -12.05 -3.70
C PRO A 43 3.32 -13.24 -4.63
N ALA A 44 2.35 -14.15 -4.77
CA ALA A 44 2.42 -15.30 -5.66
C ALA A 44 2.40 -14.89 -7.15
N ALA A 45 1.55 -13.95 -7.54
CA ALA A 45 1.50 -13.45 -8.92
C ALA A 45 2.81 -12.76 -9.32
N LEU A 46 3.41 -12.00 -8.39
CA LEU A 46 4.71 -11.36 -8.61
C LEU A 46 5.83 -12.39 -8.82
N LEU A 47 5.85 -13.45 -8.00
CA LEU A 47 6.82 -14.54 -8.13
C LEU A 47 6.65 -15.31 -9.45
N ALA A 48 5.41 -15.59 -9.85
CA ALA A 48 5.12 -16.26 -11.12
C ALA A 48 5.58 -15.42 -12.33
N LEU A 49 5.34 -14.10 -12.29
CA LEU A 49 5.79 -13.18 -13.33
C LEU A 49 7.33 -13.16 -13.44
N LEU A 50 8.02 -13.08 -12.30
CA LEU A 50 9.48 -13.14 -12.24
C LEU A 50 10.04 -14.46 -12.78
N ALA A 51 9.44 -15.59 -12.38
CA ALA A 51 9.85 -16.91 -12.87
C ALA A 51 9.64 -17.05 -14.38
N GLY A 52 8.52 -16.54 -14.91
CA GLY A 52 8.24 -16.52 -16.35
C GLY A 52 9.27 -15.68 -17.12
N LEU A 53 9.59 -14.47 -16.64
CA LEU A 53 10.63 -13.63 -17.24
C LEU A 53 12.00 -14.31 -17.25
N LEU A 54 12.39 -14.95 -16.14
CA LEU A 54 13.64 -15.70 -16.06
C LEU A 54 13.67 -16.88 -17.02
N ALA A 55 12.57 -17.64 -17.13
CA ALA A 55 12.45 -18.74 -18.07
C ALA A 55 12.64 -18.25 -19.52
N VAL A 56 12.02 -17.13 -19.89
CA VAL A 56 12.19 -16.52 -21.23
C VAL A 56 13.66 -16.15 -21.47
N VAL A 57 14.33 -15.52 -20.51
CA VAL A 57 15.76 -15.16 -20.63
C VAL A 57 16.63 -16.41 -20.79
N VAL A 58 16.41 -17.45 -20.00
CA VAL A 58 17.17 -18.71 -20.10
C VAL A 58 16.94 -19.36 -21.46
N ILE A 59 15.69 -19.46 -21.90
CA ILE A 59 15.31 -20.03 -23.21
C ILE A 59 15.95 -19.23 -24.36
N PHE A 60 15.97 -17.91 -24.26
CA PHE A 60 16.58 -17.07 -25.27
C PHE A 60 18.10 -17.25 -25.32
N ARG A 61 18.75 -17.37 -24.15
CA ARG A 61 20.19 -17.61 -24.06
C ARG A 61 20.60 -18.98 -24.60
N GLN A 62 19.85 -20.03 -24.28
CA GLN A 62 20.13 -21.38 -24.81
C GLN A 62 19.84 -21.51 -26.31
N ALA A 63 18.93 -20.70 -26.86
CA ALA A 63 18.60 -20.72 -28.29
C ALA A 63 19.60 -19.94 -29.16
N LEU A 64 20.38 -19.03 -28.55
CA LEU A 64 21.39 -18.21 -29.22
C LEU A 64 22.84 -18.64 -28.91
N ALA A 65 23.02 -19.64 -28.05
CA ALA A 65 24.31 -20.25 -27.72
C ALA A 65 24.50 -21.54 -28.53
#